data_AF-A0A8E8U3Z8-F1
#
_entry.id   AF-A0A8E8U3Z8-F1
#
_cell.length_a   1.000
_cell.length_b   1.000
_cell.length_c   1.000
_cell.angle_alpha   90.00
_cell.angle_beta   90.00
_cell.angle_gamma   90.00
#
_symmetry.space_group_name_H-M   'P 1'
#
loop_
_entity.id
_entity.type
_entity.pdbx_description
1 polymer ?
#
loop_
_entity_poly.entity_id
_entity_poly.type
_entity_poly.pdbx_seq_one_letter_code
_entity_poly.pdbx_strand_id
1 'polypeptide(L)'
;MQGHLSVWLVKYGLVHRSLGFDYQGIETLQIKPADWHSIAVILYVYGYNYLRSQCAYDVAPGGLLASVYHLTRIEYGVDQPEEVCIKVFVPRSNPRIPSVFWVWKSVDFQERESYDMLGISYENHPRLKRILMPESWIGWPLRKDYIAPNFYEIQDAH
;
A
#
# COMPACT_ATOMS: atom_id res chain seq x y z
N MET A 1 12.72 19.87 -0.44
CA MET A 1 11.58 20.67 -0.91
C MET A 1 10.33 19.94 -0.46
N GLN A 2 9.47 20.58 0.32
CA GLN A 2 8.28 19.97 0.92
C GLN A 2 7.08 20.24 0.01
N GLY A 3 6.25 19.24 -0.31
CA GLY A 3 5.14 19.41 -1.23
C GLY A 3 3.90 20.00 -0.58
N HIS A 4 2.91 20.33 -1.42
CA HIS A 4 1.72 21.08 -1.03
C HIS A 4 0.91 20.34 0.05
N LEU A 5 0.72 19.03 -0.10
CA LEU A 5 -0.04 18.24 0.85
C LEU A 5 0.73 18.12 2.17
N SER A 6 2.04 17.93 2.14
CA SER A 6 2.85 17.90 3.37
C SER A 6 2.72 19.19 4.18
N VAL A 7 2.79 20.35 3.53
CA VAL A 7 2.59 21.65 4.18
C VAL A 7 1.19 21.75 4.79
N TRP A 8 0.17 21.32 4.05
CA TRP A 8 -1.21 21.30 4.53
C TRP A 8 -1.37 20.40 5.76
N LEU A 9 -0.83 19.18 5.74
CA LEU A 9 -0.88 18.25 6.87
C LEU A 9 -0.17 18.82 8.11
N VAL A 10 0.99 19.47 7.96
CA VAL A 10 1.70 20.14 9.07
C VAL A 10 0.81 21.23 9.69
N LYS A 11 0.12 22.04 8.88
CA LYS A 11 -0.77 23.10 9.35
C LYS A 11 -1.88 22.56 10.28
N TYR A 12 -2.36 21.34 10.06
CA TYR A 12 -3.37 20.68 10.88
C TYR A 12 -2.80 19.73 11.94
N GLY A 13 -1.48 19.76 12.18
CA GLY A 13 -0.83 18.95 13.21
C GLY A 13 -0.78 17.45 12.91
N LEU A 14 -0.93 17.05 11.64
CA LEU A 14 -0.97 15.64 11.24
C LEU A 14 0.44 15.12 10.98
N VAL A 15 0.82 14.10 11.75
CA VAL A 15 2.17 13.54 11.73
C VAL A 15 2.40 12.71 10.47
N HIS A 16 3.44 13.06 9.74
CA HIS A 16 3.90 12.33 8.56
C HIS A 16 5.38 12.66 8.30
N ARG A 17 6.01 11.92 7.40
CA ARG A 17 7.36 12.23 6.90
C ARG A 17 7.31 12.41 5.39
N SER A 18 7.71 13.57 4.89
CA SER A 18 7.88 13.75 3.44
C SER A 18 9.08 12.93 2.94
N LEU A 19 8.88 12.18 1.85
CA LEU A 19 9.93 11.43 1.15
C LEU A 19 10.39 12.16 -0.14
N GLY A 20 9.91 13.38 -0.37
CA GLY A 20 10.16 14.13 -1.59
C GLY A 20 9.16 13.81 -2.70
N PHE A 21 9.63 13.87 -3.94
CA PHE A 21 8.84 13.64 -5.14
C PHE A 21 9.39 12.45 -5.91
N ASP A 22 8.52 11.72 -6.62
CA ASP A 22 8.96 10.68 -7.54
C ASP A 22 9.46 11.26 -8.88
N TYR A 23 9.81 10.39 -9.82
CA TYR A 23 10.35 10.80 -11.13
C TYR A 23 9.31 11.53 -12.01
N GLN A 24 8.02 11.44 -11.68
CA GLN A 24 6.93 12.15 -12.37
C GLN A 24 6.55 13.45 -11.63
N GLY A 25 7.23 13.77 -10.52
CA GLY A 25 6.92 14.93 -9.71
C GLY A 25 5.75 14.72 -8.74
N ILE A 26 5.33 13.47 -8.48
CA ILE A 26 4.25 13.17 -7.52
C ILE A 26 4.83 13.18 -6.10
N GLU A 27 4.18 13.94 -5.22
CA GLU A 27 4.58 14.02 -3.81
C GLU A 27 4.43 12.65 -3.13
N THR A 28 5.48 12.22 -2.42
CA THR A 28 5.48 10.95 -1.69
C THR A 28 5.60 11.19 -0.19
N LEU A 29 4.68 10.62 0.59
CA LEU A 29 4.65 10.74 2.04
C LEU A 29 4.76 9.37 2.71
N GLN A 30 5.56 9.30 3.77
CA GLN A 30 5.56 8.16 4.69
C GLN A 30 4.60 8.43 5.85
N ILE A 31 3.69 7.48 6.06
CA ILE A 31 2.74 7.46 7.17
C ILE A 31 3.02 6.24 8.05
N LYS A 32 2.93 6.39 9.37
CA LYS A 32 3.04 5.25 10.29
C LYS A 32 1.75 4.41 10.23
N PRO A 33 1.83 3.08 10.37
CA PRO A 33 0.64 2.22 10.34
C PRO A 33 -0.46 2.63 11.32
N ALA A 34 -0.10 3.09 12.52
CA ALA A 34 -1.03 3.54 13.55
C ALA A 34 -1.86 4.78 13.13
N ASP A 35 -1.28 5.66 12.32
CA ASP A 35 -1.92 6.91 11.89
C ASP A 35 -2.62 6.76 10.52
N TRP A 36 -2.36 5.65 9.82
CA TRP A 36 -2.76 5.47 8.42
C TRP A 36 -4.26 5.58 8.20
N HIS A 37 -5.08 4.90 9.01
CA HIS A 37 -6.53 4.92 8.82
C HIS A 37 -7.12 6.33 8.98
N SER A 38 -6.70 7.07 10.01
CA SER A 38 -7.15 8.44 10.24
C SER A 38 -6.71 9.37 9.11
N ILE A 39 -5.47 9.24 8.64
CA ILE A 39 -4.98 10.04 7.51
C ILE A 39 -5.72 9.69 6.23
N ALA A 40 -6.00 8.41 5.97
CA ALA A 40 -6.79 7.99 4.81
C ALA A 40 -8.17 8.66 4.77
N VAL A 41 -8.89 8.70 5.91
CA VAL A 41 -10.18 9.40 6.01
C VAL A 41 -10.01 10.90 5.74
N ILE A 42 -8.98 11.53 6.31
CA ILE A 42 -8.70 12.96 6.09
C ILE A 42 -8.39 13.25 4.61
N LEU A 43 -7.59 12.41 3.95
CA LEU A 43 -7.27 12.56 2.52
C LEU A 43 -8.51 12.38 1.65
N TYR A 44 -9.40 11.45 1.99
CA TYR A 44 -10.67 11.30 1.31
C TYR A 44 -11.54 12.56 1.43
N VAL A 45 -11.66 13.12 2.63
CA VAL A 45 -12.40 14.37 2.89
C VAL A 45 -11.74 15.57 2.19
N TYR A 46 -10.41 15.60 2.12
CA TYR A 46 -9.66 16.63 1.40
C TYR A 46 -9.95 16.63 -0.11
N GLY A 47 -10.32 15.47 -0.66
CA GLY A 47 -10.75 15.34 -2.06
C GLY A 47 -10.07 14.22 -2.84
N TYR A 48 -9.18 13.44 -2.24
CA TYR A 48 -8.61 12.24 -2.87
C TYR A 48 -9.67 11.13 -2.97
N ASN A 49 -10.60 11.32 -3.89
CA ASN A 49 -11.77 10.48 -4.12
C ASN A 49 -11.46 9.22 -4.95
N TYR A 50 -10.24 9.11 -5.50
CA TYR A 50 -9.83 7.97 -6.30
C TYR A 50 -8.51 7.36 -5.82
N LEU A 51 -8.60 6.16 -5.25
CA LEU A 51 -7.43 5.31 -5.04
C LEU A 51 -7.19 4.50 -6.30
N ARG A 52 -6.15 4.89 -7.04
CA ARG A 52 -5.81 4.33 -8.35
C ARG A 52 -5.12 2.98 -8.24
N SER A 53 -4.15 2.89 -7.34
CA SER A 53 -3.33 1.69 -7.15
C SER A 53 -2.85 1.60 -5.73
N GLN A 54 -3.22 0.51 -5.07
CA GLN A 54 -2.57 0.00 -3.89
C GLN A 54 -1.66 -1.14 -4.34
N CYS A 55 -0.41 -1.09 -3.92
CA CYS A 55 0.55 -2.16 -4.16
C CYS A 55 1.45 -2.32 -2.93
N ALA A 56 2.23 -3.39 -2.91
CA ALA A 56 3.19 -3.59 -1.85
C ALA A 56 4.52 -4.08 -2.42
N TYR A 57 5.61 -3.78 -1.71
CA TYR A 57 6.94 -4.25 -2.08
C TYR A 57 7.78 -4.61 -0.85
N ASP A 58 8.72 -5.52 -1.08
CA ASP A 58 9.75 -5.88 -0.13
C ASP A 58 10.95 -4.93 -0.25
N VAL A 59 11.19 -4.09 0.76
CA VAL A 59 12.18 -3.00 0.68
C VAL A 59 13.59 -3.56 0.53
N ALA A 60 13.91 -4.60 1.29
CA ALA A 60 15.19 -5.30 1.25
C ALA A 60 15.03 -6.71 1.83
N PRO A 61 15.86 -7.69 1.44
CA PRO A 61 15.84 -9.02 2.04
C PRO A 61 16.00 -8.94 3.57
N GLY A 62 15.08 -9.57 4.31
CA GLY A 62 15.05 -9.51 5.78
C GLY A 62 14.67 -8.14 6.39
N GLY A 63 14.37 -7.14 5.55
CA GLY A 63 14.04 -5.78 5.96
C GLY A 63 12.54 -5.53 6.15
N LEU A 64 12.17 -4.26 5.98
CA LEU A 64 10.78 -3.80 6.05
C LEU A 64 9.99 -4.21 4.81
N LEU A 65 8.68 -4.35 4.99
CA LEU A 65 7.72 -4.36 3.89
C LEU A 65 7.10 -2.97 3.78
N ALA A 66 6.67 -2.60 2.58
CA ALA A 66 5.99 -1.34 2.32
C ALA A 66 4.67 -1.61 1.60
N SER A 67 3.58 -1.04 2.12
CA SER A 67 2.31 -0.89 1.40
C SER A 67 2.24 0.54 0.85
N VAL A 68 1.96 0.67 -0.42
CA VAL A 68 1.96 1.92 -1.18
C VAL A 68 0.56 2.17 -1.69
N TYR A 69 0.11 3.42 -1.60
CA TYR A 69 -1.20 3.86 -2.03
C TYR A 69 -1.05 5.10 -2.92
N HIS A 70 -1.38 4.96 -4.19
CA HIS A 70 -1.43 6.05 -5.16
C HIS A 70 -2.85 6.62 -5.18
N LEU A 71 -2.98 7.86 -4.74
CA LEU A 71 -4.23 8.56 -4.62
C LEU A 71 -4.28 9.70 -5.64
N THR A 72 -5.48 9.94 -6.17
CA THR A 72 -5.75 11.00 -7.14
C THR A 72 -7.01 11.73 -6.72
N ARG A 73 -6.96 13.05 -6.83
CA ARG A 73 -8.13 13.91 -6.69
C ARG A 73 -8.72 14.15 -8.07
N ILE A 74 -9.79 13.42 -8.38
CA ILE A 74 -10.47 13.53 -9.66
C ILE A 74 -11.52 14.64 -9.58
N GLU A 75 -11.43 15.57 -10.54
CA GLU A 75 -12.36 16.68 -10.71
C GLU A 75 -12.76 16.79 -12.19
N TYR A 76 -13.95 17.32 -12.45
CA TYR A 76 -14.45 17.50 -13.80
C TYR A 76 -13.67 18.59 -14.53
N GLY A 77 -13.22 18.31 -15.76
CA GLY A 77 -12.53 19.28 -16.61
C GLY A 77 -11.07 19.57 -16.23
N VAL A 78 -10.46 18.71 -15.41
CA VAL A 78 -9.04 18.82 -15.04
C VAL A 78 -8.20 17.82 -15.84
N ASP A 79 -7.27 18.32 -16.65
CA ASP A 79 -6.37 17.49 -17.47
C ASP A 79 -5.23 16.86 -16.67
N GLN A 80 -4.78 17.52 -15.61
CA GLN A 80 -3.69 17.07 -14.72
C GLN A 80 -4.17 17.10 -13.27
N PRO A 81 -4.82 16.02 -12.79
CA PRO A 81 -5.34 15.98 -11.43
C PRO A 81 -4.22 15.97 -10.40
N GLU A 82 -4.53 16.43 -9.17
CA GLU A 82 -3.59 16.36 -8.05
C GLU A 82 -3.39 14.90 -7.61
N GLU A 83 -2.13 14.52 -7.42
CA GLU A 83 -1.74 13.15 -7.08
C GLU A 83 -0.83 13.11 -5.86
N VAL A 84 -0.94 12.04 -5.08
CA VAL A 84 -0.01 11.76 -3.98
C VAL A 84 0.25 10.26 -3.87
N CYS A 85 1.47 9.90 -3.52
CA CYS A 85 1.87 8.56 -3.15
C CYS A 85 2.04 8.45 -1.62
N ILE A 86 1.29 7.57 -0.98
CA ILE A 86 1.45 7.26 0.44
C ILE A 86 2.19 5.94 0.61
N LYS A 87 3.23 5.92 1.45
CA LYS A 87 3.98 4.71 1.81
C LYS A 87 3.83 4.42 3.30
N VAL A 88 3.37 3.22 3.61
CA VAL A 88 3.23 2.69 4.96
C VAL A 88 4.21 1.54 5.12
N PHE A 89 5.22 1.73 5.97
CA PHE A 89 6.25 0.73 6.22
C PHE A 89 5.90 -0.09 7.47
N VAL A 90 6.09 -1.41 7.38
CA VAL A 90 5.83 -2.35 8.47
C VAL A 90 6.96 -3.36 8.66
N PRO A 91 7.20 -3.82 9.90
CA PRO A 91 8.16 -4.87 10.16
C PRO A 91 7.64 -6.21 9.62
N ARG A 92 8.56 -6.99 9.04
CA ARG A 92 8.26 -8.31 8.48
C ARG A 92 7.79 -9.36 9.49
N SER A 93 8.19 -9.22 10.76
CA SER A 93 7.82 -10.14 11.85
C SER A 93 6.35 -10.03 12.24
N ASN A 94 5.75 -8.84 12.10
CA ASN A 94 4.33 -8.61 12.37
C ASN A 94 3.78 -7.53 11.42
N PRO A 95 3.63 -7.84 10.12
CA PRO A 95 3.32 -6.86 9.09
C PRO A 95 1.82 -6.56 9.07
N ARG A 96 1.37 -5.68 9.97
CA ARG A 96 -0.05 -5.30 10.12
C ARG A 96 -0.28 -3.85 9.76
N ILE A 97 -1.29 -3.60 8.93
CA ILE A 97 -1.71 -2.27 8.50
C ILE A 97 -3.24 -2.21 8.61
N PRO A 98 -3.84 -1.12 9.12
CA PRO A 98 -5.29 -0.94 9.01
C PRO A 98 -5.73 -0.89 7.54
N SER A 99 -6.71 -1.71 7.17
CA SER A 99 -7.33 -1.64 5.84
C SER A 99 -8.00 -0.29 5.62
N VAL A 100 -7.95 0.19 4.37
CA VAL A 100 -8.71 1.37 3.93
C VAL A 100 -9.89 1.02 3.03
N PHE A 101 -10.34 -0.25 3.04
CA PHE A 101 -11.52 -0.72 2.29
C PHE A 101 -12.79 0.09 2.58
N TRP A 102 -12.93 0.61 3.80
CA TRP A 102 -14.08 1.43 4.19
C TRP A 102 -14.00 2.87 3.67
N VAL A 103 -12.82 3.32 3.23
CA VAL A 103 -12.59 4.64 2.62
C VAL A 103 -12.68 4.52 1.09
N TRP A 104 -11.88 3.63 0.50
CA TRP A 104 -11.91 3.34 -0.94
C TRP A 104 -12.16 1.87 -1.18
N LYS A 105 -13.25 1.54 -1.87
CA LYS A 105 -13.62 0.14 -2.15
C LYS A 105 -12.68 -0.53 -3.16
N SER A 106 -11.94 0.25 -3.95
CA SER A 106 -11.00 -0.27 -4.95
C SER A 106 -9.89 -1.15 -4.37
N VAL A 107 -9.61 -1.05 -3.06
CA VAL A 107 -8.55 -1.83 -2.42
C VAL A 107 -8.91 -3.27 -2.12
N ASP A 108 -10.17 -3.73 -2.31
CA ASP A 108 -10.58 -5.11 -1.96
C ASP A 108 -9.58 -6.15 -2.48
N PHE A 109 -9.40 -6.19 -3.79
CA PHE A 109 -8.47 -7.15 -4.41
C PHE A 109 -7.01 -6.75 -4.23
N GLN A 110 -6.69 -5.45 -4.19
CA GLN A 110 -5.32 -4.98 -4.13
C GLN A 110 -4.67 -5.27 -2.76
N GLU A 111 -5.38 -5.01 -1.66
CA GLU A 111 -4.93 -5.37 -0.31
C GLU A 111 -4.87 -6.90 -0.15
N ARG A 112 -5.79 -7.65 -0.79
CA ARG A 112 -5.72 -9.12 -0.83
C ARG A 112 -4.54 -9.64 -1.64
N GLU A 113 -4.17 -9.00 -2.74
CA GLU A 113 -2.96 -9.32 -3.51
C GLU A 113 -1.71 -9.07 -2.66
N SER A 114 -1.63 -7.91 -2.01
CA SER A 114 -0.55 -7.55 -1.10
C SER A 114 -0.43 -8.53 0.08
N TYR A 115 -1.56 -9.00 0.61
CA TYR A 115 -1.59 -10.09 1.57
C TYR A 115 -1.08 -11.39 0.95
N ASP A 116 -1.62 -11.83 -0.17
CA ASP A 116 -1.32 -13.12 -0.79
C ASP A 116 0.16 -13.26 -1.20
N MET A 117 0.74 -12.17 -1.68
CA MET A 117 2.10 -12.16 -2.22
C MET A 117 3.18 -11.81 -1.20
N LEU A 118 2.89 -10.90 -0.27
CA LEU A 118 3.88 -10.35 0.66
C LEU A 118 3.50 -10.57 2.13
N GLY A 119 2.34 -11.14 2.44
CA GLY A 119 1.93 -11.47 3.79
C GLY A 119 1.62 -10.26 4.67
N ILE A 120 1.36 -9.09 4.09
CA ILE A 120 0.89 -7.92 4.84
C ILE A 120 -0.56 -8.16 5.24
N SER A 121 -0.84 -8.17 6.54
CA SER A 121 -2.18 -8.35 7.08
C SER A 121 -2.90 -7.01 7.17
N TYR A 122 -4.02 -6.88 6.47
CA TYR A 122 -4.86 -5.69 6.48
C TYR A 122 -6.00 -5.83 7.49
N GLU A 123 -5.90 -5.17 8.63
CA GLU A 123 -6.86 -5.28 9.72
C GLU A 123 -8.21 -4.65 9.33
N ASN A 124 -9.31 -5.29 9.72
CA ASN A 124 -10.69 -4.90 9.37
C ASN A 124 -11.06 -4.96 7.87
N HIS A 125 -10.22 -5.60 7.04
CA HIS A 125 -10.60 -5.92 5.67
C HIS A 125 -11.72 -6.99 5.67
N PRO A 126 -12.83 -6.82 4.92
CA PRO A 126 -14.02 -7.67 5.03
C PRO A 126 -13.78 -9.13 4.63
N ARG A 127 -12.84 -9.37 3.72
CA ARG A 127 -12.54 -10.71 3.19
C ARG A 127 -11.05 -10.88 2.89
N LEU A 128 -10.20 -10.76 3.91
CA LEU A 128 -8.77 -10.95 3.74
C LEU A 128 -8.44 -12.45 3.56
N LYS A 129 -8.30 -12.86 2.31
CA LYS A 129 -7.92 -14.22 1.89
C LYS A 129 -7.06 -14.14 0.63
N ARG A 130 -6.28 -15.19 0.37
CA ARG A 130 -5.54 -15.36 -0.89
C ARG A 130 -6.48 -15.24 -2.09
N ILE A 131 -5.95 -14.74 -3.21
CA ILE A 131 -6.71 -14.53 -4.46
C ILE A 131 -6.00 -15.05 -5.70
N LEU A 132 -4.66 -15.08 -5.68
CA LEU A 132 -3.81 -15.56 -6.76
C LEU A 132 -3.29 -16.96 -6.43
N MET A 133 -2.85 -17.19 -5.19
CA MET A 133 -2.33 -18.50 -4.77
C MET A 133 -3.45 -19.40 -4.25
N PRO A 134 -3.26 -20.74 -4.31
CA PRO A 134 -4.13 -21.68 -3.62
C PRO A 134 -4.33 -21.31 -2.14
N GLU A 135 -5.53 -21.47 -1.60
CA GLU A 135 -5.81 -21.11 -0.20
C GLU A 135 -4.93 -21.88 0.80
N SER A 136 -4.49 -23.09 0.44
CA SER A 136 -3.59 -23.94 1.22
C SER A 136 -2.10 -23.57 1.09
N TRP A 137 -1.76 -22.57 0.27
CA TRP A 137 -0.35 -22.21 0.02
C TRP A 137 0.32 -21.65 1.27
N ILE A 138 1.54 -22.12 1.54
CA ILE A 138 2.36 -21.69 2.68
C ILE A 138 3.50 -20.82 2.14
N GLY A 139 3.71 -19.66 2.77
CA GLY A 139 4.72 -18.68 2.37
C GLY A 139 4.17 -17.54 1.51
N TRP A 140 5.06 -16.64 1.09
CA TRP A 140 4.74 -15.35 0.47
C TRP A 140 5.63 -15.13 -0.76
N PRO A 141 5.16 -15.46 -1.97
CA PRO A 141 6.00 -15.61 -3.15
C PRO A 141 6.85 -14.39 -3.56
N LEU A 142 6.36 -13.17 -3.33
CA LEU A 142 7.07 -11.95 -3.75
C LEU A 142 8.05 -11.41 -2.70
N ARG A 143 8.21 -12.10 -1.56
CA ARG A 143 9.28 -11.76 -0.62
C ARG A 143 10.63 -12.23 -1.17
N LYS A 144 11.68 -11.42 -1.00
CA LYS A 144 13.02 -11.68 -1.53
C LYS A 144 13.75 -12.86 -0.87
N ASP A 145 13.21 -13.39 0.23
CA ASP A 145 13.69 -14.55 0.97
C ASP A 145 12.79 -15.79 0.77
N TYR A 146 11.84 -15.73 -0.17
CA TYR A 146 10.97 -16.85 -0.47
C TYR A 146 11.73 -17.96 -1.18
N ILE A 147 11.65 -19.18 -0.63
CA ILE A 147 12.17 -20.39 -1.24
C ILE A 147 10.98 -21.14 -1.82
N ALA A 148 10.95 -21.25 -3.15
CA ALA A 148 9.90 -22.00 -3.83
C ALA A 148 9.94 -23.48 -3.42
N PRO A 149 8.81 -24.09 -3.03
CA PRO A 149 8.76 -25.52 -2.73
C PRO A 149 9.09 -26.35 -3.97
N ASN A 150 9.67 -27.53 -3.76
CA ASN A 150 10.09 -28.42 -4.84
C ASN A 150 8.91 -29.25 -5.40
N PHE A 151 7.89 -28.59 -5.96
CA PHE A 151 6.73 -29.26 -6.58
C PHE A 151 7.13 -29.92 -7.90
N TYR A 152 6.54 -31.07 -8.21
CA TYR A 152 6.82 -31.81 -9.45
C TYR A 152 6.48 -30.96 -10.69
N GLU A 153 5.40 -30.19 -10.62
CA GLU A 153 4.84 -29.38 -11.69
C GLU A 153 5.70 -28.16 -12.08
N ILE A 154 6.67 -27.78 -11.24
CA ILE A 154 7.56 -26.63 -11.50
C ILE A 154 9.01 -27.06 -11.79
N GLN A 155 9.25 -28.36 -11.96
CA GLN A 155 10.55 -28.90 -12.36
C GLN A 155 10.78 -28.76 -13.87
N ASP A 156 12.02 -29.02 -14.28
CA ASP A 156 12.38 -29.15 -15.68
C ASP A 156 11.56 -30.25 -16.38
N ALA A 157 11.20 -30.00 -17.63
CA ALA A 157 10.45 -30.93 -18.45
C ALA A 157 11.33 -32.13 -18.85
N HIS A 158 11.29 -33.17 -18.02
CA HIS A 158 11.94 -34.47 -18.26
C HIS A 158 10.91 -35.55 -18.59
#